data_AF-A0A0F9H5C8-F1
#
_entry.id   AF-A0A0F9H5C8-F1
#
_cell.length_a   1.000
_cell.length_b   1.000
_cell.length_c   1.000
_cell.angle_alpha   90.00
_cell.angle_beta   90.00
_cell.angle_gamma   90.00
#
_symmetry.space_group_name_H-M   'P 1'
#
loop_
_entity.id
_entity.type
_entity.pdbx_description
1 polymer ?
#
loop_
_entity_poly.entity_id
_entity_poly.type
_entity_poly.pdbx_seq_one_letter_code
_entity_poly.pdbx_strand_id
1 'polypeptide(L)'
;MARSIAQNTQDVDCGTDAMPTTGSLGFWVYPTWAQADGVIHTFFDCRNSSNEFLTFVKWSDDTIYAGWKTGGSDHRASVASAGYTLNQNAWNHFVLTWDDTANETRLYLNGSEIASQTATLVTHTTVNSRAIGIQDGTANRGVNSRVAEFFILSSVLQPGQVTALNGRVSLRRVVGAVQDQYTPLYGLVSPDPDLSGNKRNGTVTGATLANHAPVIPYSARFWGDGPLIEVAAGGATPHNPLGHPLYGPFAGPIAA
;
A
#
# COMPACT_ATOMS: atom_id res chain seq x y z
N MET A 1 -5.33 3.52 18.09
CA MET A 1 -4.10 2.88 18.62
C MET A 1 -3.59 1.90 17.57
N ALA A 2 -2.31 1.53 17.49
CA ALA A 2 -1.72 0.59 16.51
C ALA A 2 -1.25 -0.71 17.18
N ARG A 3 -0.78 -1.67 16.37
CA ARG A 3 -0.03 -2.85 16.85
C ARG A 3 1.47 -2.58 16.86
N SER A 4 2.10 -2.88 17.98
CA SER A 4 3.55 -2.96 18.13
C SER A 4 4.00 -4.41 17.97
N ILE A 5 4.69 -4.70 16.88
CA ILE A 5 5.32 -5.99 16.62
C ILE A 5 6.78 -5.79 17.04
N ALA A 6 7.08 -6.10 18.30
CA ALA A 6 8.33 -5.76 18.96
C ALA A 6 9.34 -6.92 18.95
N GLN A 7 8.92 -8.11 18.56
CA GLN A 7 9.76 -9.30 18.52
C GLN A 7 9.50 -10.09 17.24
N ASN A 8 10.54 -10.77 16.78
CA ASN A 8 10.58 -11.55 15.56
C ASN A 8 9.79 -12.87 15.59
N THR A 9 8.95 -13.04 16.62
CA THR A 9 7.99 -14.13 16.84
C THR A 9 6.55 -13.61 16.97
N GLN A 10 6.36 -12.29 16.88
CA GLN A 10 5.05 -11.66 16.97
C GLN A 10 4.51 -11.41 15.56
N ASP A 11 3.21 -11.61 15.39
CA ASP A 11 2.55 -11.45 14.12
C ASP A 11 1.08 -11.10 14.26
N VAL A 12 0.49 -10.77 13.10
CA VAL A 12 -0.95 -10.75 12.93
C VAL A 12 -1.31 -11.66 11.75
N ASP A 13 -1.86 -12.82 12.08
CA ASP A 13 -2.28 -13.84 11.11
C ASP A 13 -3.67 -13.48 10.57
N CYS A 14 -3.75 -13.20 9.27
CA CYS A 14 -4.99 -12.85 8.58
C CYS A 14 -5.67 -14.05 7.92
N GLY A 15 -5.27 -15.26 8.28
CA GLY A 15 -5.76 -16.52 7.75
C GLY A 15 -5.17 -16.85 6.39
N THR A 16 -5.80 -17.81 5.72
CA THR A 16 -5.38 -18.31 4.42
C THR A 16 -6.35 -17.90 3.33
N ASP A 17 -5.89 -17.16 2.32
CA ASP A 17 -6.73 -16.79 1.17
C ASP A 17 -5.87 -16.45 -0.05
N ALA A 18 -6.43 -16.61 -1.24
CA ALA A 18 -5.77 -16.26 -2.49
C ALA A 18 -5.58 -14.74 -2.59
N MET A 19 -4.41 -14.28 -3.03
CA MET A 19 -4.19 -12.87 -3.35
C MET A 19 -4.78 -12.52 -4.72
N PRO A 20 -5.24 -11.28 -4.94
CA PRO A 20 -5.70 -10.87 -6.26
C PRO A 20 -4.53 -10.77 -7.25
N THR A 21 -4.77 -11.07 -8.53
CA THR A 21 -3.77 -11.03 -9.61
C THR A 21 -3.36 -9.61 -9.99
N THR A 22 -4.21 -8.63 -9.69
CA THR A 22 -3.93 -7.20 -9.81
C THR A 22 -4.37 -6.55 -8.50
N GLY A 23 -3.57 -5.64 -7.95
CA GLY A 23 -3.89 -5.09 -6.64
C GLY A 23 -2.92 -4.06 -6.10
N SER A 24 -3.23 -3.65 -4.87
CA SER A 24 -2.38 -2.77 -4.06
C SER A 24 -2.33 -3.27 -2.63
N LEU A 25 -1.17 -3.14 -1.99
CA LEU A 25 -0.97 -3.41 -0.58
C LEU A 25 -0.33 -2.18 0.04
N GLY A 26 -0.82 -1.74 1.19
CA GLY A 26 -0.22 -0.61 1.88
C GLY A 26 -0.39 -0.66 3.38
N PHE A 27 0.47 0.06 4.08
CA PHE A 27 0.49 0.16 5.53
C PHE A 27 1.36 1.34 5.97
N TRP A 28 1.12 1.80 7.19
CA TRP A 28 2.02 2.70 7.90
C TRP A 28 2.94 1.89 8.81
N VAL A 29 4.22 2.28 8.87
CA VAL A 29 5.21 1.67 9.74
C VAL A 29 6.02 2.70 10.53
N TYR A 30 6.28 2.38 11.80
CA TYR A 30 7.18 3.15 12.66
C TYR A 30 8.35 2.26 13.07
N PRO A 31 9.48 2.32 12.34
CA PRO A 31 10.68 1.58 12.69
C PRO A 31 11.39 2.24 13.87
N THR A 32 11.83 1.43 14.83
CA THR A 32 12.72 1.87 15.93
C THR A 32 14.19 1.56 15.63
N TRP A 33 14.46 0.94 14.49
CA TRP A 33 15.77 0.54 13.99
C TRP A 33 16.23 1.47 12.85
N ALA A 34 17.54 1.50 12.62
CA ALA A 34 18.14 2.33 11.57
C ALA A 34 17.90 1.71 10.19
N GLN A 35 17.66 2.54 9.17
CA GLN A 35 17.43 2.07 7.80
C GLN A 35 18.52 1.10 7.30
N ALA A 36 19.77 1.30 7.71
CA ALA A 36 20.89 0.42 7.38
C ALA A 36 21.40 -0.30 8.63
N ASP A 37 20.64 -1.28 9.11
CA ASP A 37 20.97 -2.07 10.31
C ASP A 37 21.44 -3.50 9.99
N GLY A 38 21.43 -3.92 8.72
CA GLY A 38 21.82 -5.26 8.31
C GLY A 38 20.89 -6.38 8.80
N VAL A 39 19.70 -6.04 9.32
CA VAL A 39 18.72 -6.98 9.85
C VAL A 39 17.55 -7.14 8.88
N ILE A 40 16.99 -8.35 8.81
CA ILE A 40 15.79 -8.66 8.03
C ILE A 40 14.55 -8.16 8.78
N HIS A 41 13.70 -7.39 8.11
CA HIS A 41 12.42 -6.91 8.62
C HIS A 41 11.32 -7.25 7.62
N THR A 42 10.54 -8.30 7.89
CA THR A 42 9.41 -8.70 7.04
C THR A 42 8.14 -8.02 7.52
N PHE A 43 7.57 -7.16 6.68
CA PHE A 43 6.33 -6.44 6.99
C PHE A 43 5.10 -7.24 6.60
N PHE A 44 5.17 -7.99 5.51
CA PHE A 44 4.10 -8.85 5.03
C PHE A 44 4.69 -10.04 4.27
N ASP A 45 4.10 -11.22 4.46
CA ASP A 45 4.42 -12.40 3.67
C ASP A 45 3.13 -13.19 3.38
N CYS A 46 3.01 -13.62 2.14
CA CYS A 46 1.94 -14.50 1.68
C CYS A 46 2.56 -15.59 0.81
N ARG A 47 2.77 -16.78 1.37
CA ARG A 47 3.66 -17.80 0.82
C ARG A 47 3.01 -19.18 0.73
N ASN A 48 3.39 -19.94 -0.30
CA ASN A 48 3.09 -21.38 -0.39
C ASN A 48 4.30 -22.26 -0.04
N SER A 49 4.07 -23.57 0.09
CA SER A 49 5.12 -24.55 0.37
C SER A 49 6.18 -24.69 -0.73
N SER A 50 5.90 -24.17 -1.94
CA SER A 50 6.81 -24.17 -3.10
C SER A 50 7.72 -22.92 -3.15
N ASN A 51 7.71 -22.09 -2.10
CA ASN A 51 8.48 -20.84 -2.04
C ASN A 51 8.07 -19.81 -3.12
N GLU A 52 6.81 -19.86 -3.53
CA GLU A 52 6.16 -18.80 -4.28
C GLU A 52 5.42 -17.90 -3.31
N PHE A 53 5.56 -16.60 -3.49
CA PHE A 53 5.06 -15.65 -2.51
C PHE A 53 4.79 -14.27 -3.09
N LEU A 54 3.89 -13.56 -2.43
CA LEU A 54 3.91 -12.10 -2.38
C LEU A 54 4.54 -11.69 -1.04
N THR A 55 5.58 -10.86 -1.07
CA THR A 55 6.27 -10.43 0.15
C THR A 55 6.53 -8.94 0.13
N PHE A 56 6.68 -8.37 1.32
CA PHE A 56 7.25 -7.04 1.54
C PHE A 56 8.28 -7.17 2.66
N VAL A 57 9.55 -7.04 2.30
CA VAL A 57 10.66 -7.26 3.23
C VAL A 57 11.80 -6.28 2.99
N LYS A 58 12.39 -5.75 4.06
CA LYS A 58 13.76 -5.22 4.02
C LYS A 58 14.70 -6.36 4.37
N TRP A 59 15.67 -6.65 3.50
CA TRP A 59 16.62 -7.73 3.71
C TRP A 59 17.87 -7.27 4.49
N SER A 60 18.77 -8.22 4.78
CA SER A 60 20.00 -7.95 5.55
C SER A 60 21.06 -7.15 4.77
N ASP A 61 20.85 -6.90 3.48
CA ASP A 61 21.66 -6.00 2.66
C ASP A 61 21.05 -4.57 2.60
N ASP A 62 20.04 -4.31 3.43
CA ASP A 62 19.27 -3.07 3.51
C ASP A 62 18.47 -2.71 2.24
N THR A 63 18.36 -3.64 1.30
CA THR A 63 17.49 -3.54 0.13
C THR A 63 16.05 -3.85 0.54
N ILE A 64 15.10 -3.03 0.08
CA ILE A 64 13.68 -3.37 0.15
C ILE A 64 13.32 -4.20 -1.07
N TYR A 65 12.69 -5.35 -0.84
CA TYR A 65 12.09 -6.19 -1.87
C TYR A 65 10.58 -6.29 -1.62
N ALA A 66 9.78 -5.92 -2.61
CA ALA A 66 8.33 -5.98 -2.52
C ALA A 66 7.71 -6.46 -3.84
N GLY A 67 6.82 -7.45 -3.77
CA GLY A 67 6.18 -8.03 -4.96
C GLY A 67 6.19 -9.55 -4.99
N TRP A 68 5.99 -10.09 -6.18
CA TRP A 68 5.80 -11.52 -6.43
C TRP A 68 7.10 -12.26 -6.71
N LYS A 69 7.17 -13.51 -6.26
CA LYS A 69 8.12 -14.52 -6.73
C LYS A 69 7.32 -15.78 -7.07
N THR A 70 7.44 -16.28 -8.30
CA THR A 70 6.60 -17.37 -8.84
C THR A 70 7.41 -18.20 -9.83
N GLY A 71 7.23 -19.53 -9.86
CA GLY A 71 7.88 -20.39 -10.84
C GLY A 71 9.42 -20.30 -10.89
N GLY A 72 10.06 -19.86 -9.79
CA GLY A 72 11.50 -19.60 -9.73
C GLY A 72 11.95 -18.22 -10.24
N SER A 73 11.05 -17.43 -10.81
CA SER A 73 11.29 -16.05 -11.25
C SER A 73 10.99 -15.04 -10.14
N ASP A 74 11.79 -13.97 -10.09
CA ASP A 74 11.64 -12.88 -9.13
C ASP A 74 11.06 -11.65 -9.84
N HIS A 75 9.84 -11.27 -9.46
CA HIS A 75 9.11 -10.13 -10.03
C HIS A 75 8.99 -8.97 -9.03
N ARG A 76 9.75 -9.02 -7.93
CA ARG A 76 9.74 -7.96 -6.92
C ARG A 76 10.36 -6.68 -7.46
N ALA A 77 9.73 -5.56 -7.15
CA ALA A 77 10.42 -4.28 -7.19
C ALA A 77 11.46 -4.25 -6.04
N SER A 78 12.67 -3.79 -6.34
CA SER A 78 13.75 -3.71 -5.37
C SER A 78 14.46 -2.37 -5.40
N VAL A 79 14.83 -1.86 -4.22
CA VAL A 79 15.61 -0.62 -4.10
C VAL A 79 16.61 -0.73 -2.95
N ALA A 80 17.87 -0.52 -3.28
CA ALA A 80 18.97 -0.49 -2.32
C ALA A 80 18.84 0.72 -1.39
N SER A 81 19.45 0.66 -0.21
CA SER A 81 19.35 1.70 0.82
C SER A 81 19.70 3.12 0.35
N ALA A 82 20.56 3.29 -0.65
CA ALA A 82 20.86 4.60 -1.23
C ALA A 82 19.70 5.23 -2.03
N GLY A 83 18.71 4.43 -2.45
CA GLY A 83 17.59 4.86 -3.30
C GLY A 83 16.33 5.27 -2.56
N TYR A 84 16.31 5.18 -1.22
CA TYR A 84 15.15 5.57 -0.41
C TYR A 84 15.56 6.13 0.96
N THR A 85 14.62 6.81 1.63
CA THR A 85 14.81 7.30 3.00
C THR A 85 13.66 6.82 3.89
N LEU A 86 13.98 5.88 4.77
CA LEU A 86 13.12 5.35 5.81
C LEU A 86 13.48 6.03 7.13
N ASN A 87 12.57 6.88 7.62
CA ASN A 87 12.81 7.65 8.82
C ASN A 87 12.68 6.78 10.06
N GLN A 88 13.79 6.55 10.76
CA GLN A 88 13.79 5.93 12.08
C GLN A 88 13.02 6.80 13.06
N ASN A 89 12.28 6.17 13.97
CA ASN A 89 11.49 6.84 14.98
C ASN A 89 10.46 7.83 14.40
N ALA A 90 9.93 7.53 13.22
CA ALA A 90 8.84 8.28 12.61
C ALA A 90 7.92 7.35 11.82
N TRP A 91 6.69 7.81 11.58
CA TRP A 91 5.75 7.11 10.71
C TRP A 91 6.16 7.28 9.26
N ASN A 92 6.25 6.16 8.55
CA ASN A 92 6.47 6.09 7.12
C ASN A 92 5.31 5.34 6.47
N HIS A 93 4.94 5.70 5.24
CA HIS A 93 3.83 5.10 4.51
C HIS A 93 4.34 4.33 3.30
N PHE A 94 4.11 3.02 3.27
CA PHE A 94 4.46 2.17 2.15
C PHE A 94 3.22 1.81 1.33
N VAL A 95 3.37 1.78 0.01
CA VAL A 95 2.41 1.18 -0.91
C VAL A 95 3.16 0.36 -1.96
N LEU A 96 2.70 -0.87 -2.17
CA LEU A 96 3.06 -1.73 -3.29
C LEU A 96 1.86 -1.81 -4.22
N THR A 97 2.05 -1.67 -5.53
CA THR A 97 1.04 -1.99 -6.53
C THR A 97 1.56 -3.04 -7.49
N TRP A 98 0.67 -3.89 -8.00
CA TRP A 98 0.99 -4.88 -9.02
C TRP A 98 -0.16 -5.04 -10.01
N ASP A 99 0.20 -5.29 -11.26
CA ASP A 99 -0.75 -5.54 -12.34
C ASP A 99 -0.16 -6.57 -13.31
N ASP A 100 -0.67 -7.80 -13.24
CA ASP A 100 -0.28 -8.91 -14.13
C ASP A 100 -0.54 -8.55 -15.60
N THR A 101 -1.64 -7.85 -15.88
CA THR A 101 -2.03 -7.49 -17.25
C THR A 101 -1.11 -6.43 -17.86
N ALA A 102 -0.62 -5.49 -17.03
CA ALA A 102 0.32 -4.46 -17.44
C ALA A 102 1.79 -4.88 -17.27
N ASN A 103 2.05 -6.07 -16.71
CA ASN A 103 3.38 -6.57 -16.37
C ASN A 103 4.19 -5.60 -15.51
N GLU A 104 3.56 -5.08 -14.45
CA GLU A 104 4.13 -3.99 -13.67
C GLU A 104 3.99 -4.22 -12.16
N THR A 105 5.08 -3.95 -11.44
CA THR A 105 5.10 -3.83 -9.97
C THR A 105 5.75 -2.51 -9.60
N ARG A 106 5.10 -1.70 -8.77
CA ARG A 106 5.63 -0.39 -8.32
C ARG A 106 5.63 -0.30 -6.80
N LEU A 107 6.67 0.30 -6.26
CA LEU A 107 6.88 0.49 -4.83
C LEU A 107 6.96 1.98 -4.51
N TYR A 108 6.18 2.39 -3.53
CA TYR A 108 6.09 3.76 -3.06
C TYR A 108 6.43 3.87 -1.58
N LEU A 109 7.13 4.94 -1.22
CA LEU A 109 7.41 5.33 0.15
C LEU A 109 7.10 6.81 0.33
N ASN A 110 6.31 7.13 1.34
CA ASN A 110 5.92 8.48 1.71
C ASN A 110 5.31 9.29 0.55
N GLY A 111 4.51 8.62 -0.28
CA GLY A 111 3.79 9.22 -1.42
C GLY A 111 4.56 9.21 -2.75
N SER A 112 5.86 8.93 -2.73
CA SER A 112 6.72 8.92 -3.93
C SER A 112 7.09 7.51 -4.35
N GLU A 113 7.18 7.27 -5.65
CA GLU A 113 7.71 6.01 -6.19
C GLU A 113 9.21 5.91 -5.89
N ILE A 114 9.65 4.77 -5.37
CA ILE A 114 11.05 4.47 -5.04
C ILE A 114 11.62 3.29 -5.84
N ALA A 115 10.76 2.45 -6.43
CA ALA A 115 11.18 1.35 -7.28
C ALA A 115 10.06 0.90 -8.22
N SER A 116 10.43 0.31 -9.34
CA SER A 116 9.52 -0.36 -10.27
C SER A 116 10.19 -1.58 -10.91
N GLN A 117 9.39 -2.58 -11.28
CA GLN A 117 9.77 -3.74 -12.07
C GLN A 117 8.77 -3.90 -13.21
N THR A 118 9.23 -3.90 -14.45
CA THR A 118 8.41 -3.97 -15.67
C THR A 118 8.80 -5.15 -16.55
N ALA A 119 8.95 -6.33 -15.96
CA ALA A 119 9.19 -7.58 -16.66
C ALA A 119 7.90 -8.42 -16.65
N THR A 120 7.84 -9.52 -17.41
CA THR A 120 6.69 -10.45 -17.42
C THR A 120 6.32 -10.82 -15.98
N LEU A 121 5.32 -10.17 -15.42
CA LEU A 121 4.86 -10.39 -14.06
C LEU A 121 4.01 -11.64 -14.13
N VAL A 122 4.27 -12.57 -13.22
CA VAL A 122 3.37 -13.69 -13.02
C VAL A 122 2.89 -13.58 -11.59
N THR A 123 1.58 -13.47 -11.43
CA THR A 123 0.95 -13.60 -10.12
C THR A 123 0.47 -15.02 -9.91
N HIS A 124 0.28 -15.40 -8.65
CA HIS A 124 -0.22 -16.72 -8.32
C HIS A 124 -1.39 -16.63 -7.36
N THR A 125 -2.44 -17.39 -7.64
CA THR A 125 -3.72 -17.30 -6.93
C THR A 125 -3.95 -18.44 -5.95
N THR A 126 -2.91 -19.15 -5.52
CA THR A 126 -3.11 -20.17 -4.48
C THR A 126 -3.41 -19.55 -3.14
N VAL A 127 -4.28 -20.24 -2.40
CA VAL A 127 -4.57 -19.96 -0.99
C VAL A 127 -3.30 -20.14 -0.18
N ASN A 128 -2.82 -19.04 0.39
CA ASN A 128 -1.59 -18.96 1.14
C ASN A 128 -1.86 -18.27 2.48
N SER A 129 -1.06 -18.60 3.51
CA SER A 129 -1.09 -17.90 4.80
C SER A 129 -0.74 -16.43 4.59
N ARG A 130 -1.51 -15.51 5.17
CA ARG A 130 -1.29 -14.06 5.09
C ARG A 130 -0.83 -13.56 6.45
N ALA A 131 0.47 -13.29 6.59
CA ALA A 131 1.05 -12.86 7.85
C ALA A 131 1.53 -11.40 7.76
N ILE A 132 1.14 -10.58 8.74
CA ILE A 132 1.67 -9.23 8.93
C ILE A 132 2.75 -9.27 10.00
N GLY A 133 3.91 -8.73 9.67
CA GLY A 133 5.04 -8.51 10.57
C GLY A 133 5.94 -9.71 10.80
N ILE A 134 5.74 -10.82 10.10
CA ILE A 134 6.66 -11.96 10.07
C ILE A 134 6.66 -12.61 8.70
N GLN A 135 7.77 -13.27 8.37
CA GLN A 135 7.80 -14.21 7.27
C GLN A 135 7.18 -15.53 7.74
N ASP A 136 6.20 -16.03 6.99
CA ASP A 136 5.50 -17.25 7.37
C ASP A 136 6.47 -18.44 7.51
N GLY A 137 6.24 -19.26 8.54
CA GLY A 137 7.03 -20.44 8.87
C GLY A 137 8.50 -20.20 9.25
N THR A 138 8.98 -18.96 9.39
CA THR A 138 10.39 -18.68 9.69
C THR A 138 10.58 -17.78 10.92
N ALA A 139 11.04 -18.39 12.03
CA ALA A 139 11.46 -17.64 13.20
C ALA A 139 12.59 -16.65 12.86
N ASN A 140 12.64 -15.52 13.57
CA ASN A 140 13.69 -14.51 13.45
C ASN A 140 13.68 -13.63 12.19
N ARG A 141 12.55 -13.55 11.47
CA ARG A 141 12.39 -12.66 10.30
C ARG A 141 11.30 -11.61 10.46
N GLY A 142 10.79 -11.43 11.67
CA GLY A 142 9.74 -10.46 11.96
C GLY A 142 10.21 -9.02 12.01
N VAL A 143 9.30 -8.10 11.69
CA VAL A 143 9.53 -6.66 11.79
C VAL A 143 9.54 -6.26 13.27
N ASN A 144 10.57 -5.51 13.68
CA ASN A 144 10.57 -4.86 14.99
C ASN A 144 10.04 -3.42 14.85
N SER A 145 8.74 -3.26 14.65
CA SER A 145 8.12 -1.96 14.36
C SER A 145 6.67 -1.90 14.80
N ARG A 146 6.13 -0.69 14.86
CA ARG A 146 4.68 -0.52 14.92
C ARG A 146 4.12 -0.50 13.50
N VAL A 147 3.01 -1.19 13.29
CA VAL A 147 2.31 -1.27 11.99
C VAL A 147 0.87 -0.82 12.19
N ALA A 148 0.34 -0.08 11.23
CA ALA A 148 -1.01 0.48 11.26
C ALA A 148 -1.60 0.55 9.85
N GLU A 149 -2.94 0.61 9.77
CA GLU A 149 -3.66 0.90 8.52
C GLU A 149 -3.29 -0.06 7.39
N PHE A 150 -3.18 -1.35 7.70
CA PHE A 150 -2.86 -2.37 6.71
C PHE A 150 -4.05 -2.61 5.79
N PHE A 151 -3.80 -2.65 4.48
CA PHE A 151 -4.81 -2.97 3.49
C PHE A 151 -4.27 -3.75 2.31
N ILE A 152 -5.18 -4.48 1.67
CA ILE A 152 -5.03 -5.11 0.36
C ILE A 152 -6.25 -4.71 -0.47
N LEU A 153 -6.02 -4.35 -1.73
CA LEU A 153 -7.04 -4.04 -2.72
C LEU A 153 -6.89 -4.97 -3.93
N SER A 154 -7.98 -5.22 -4.64
CA SER A 154 -7.97 -5.87 -5.96
C SER A 154 -7.91 -4.85 -7.11
N SER A 155 -7.41 -3.64 -6.83
CA SER A 155 -7.25 -2.53 -7.78
C SER A 155 -5.88 -1.88 -7.62
N VAL A 156 -5.34 -1.37 -8.72
CA VAL A 156 -4.08 -0.60 -8.74
C VAL A 156 -4.35 0.84 -8.27
N LEU A 157 -3.72 1.25 -7.17
CA LEU A 157 -3.74 2.63 -6.72
C LEU A 157 -2.93 3.51 -7.68
N GLN A 158 -3.52 4.62 -8.08
CA GLN A 158 -2.85 5.63 -8.89
C GLN A 158 -1.91 6.49 -8.03
N PRO A 159 -0.85 7.10 -8.59
CA PRO A 159 0.10 7.93 -7.83
C PRO A 159 -0.55 9.04 -6.99
N GLY A 160 -1.62 9.66 -7.49
CA GLY A 160 -2.38 10.68 -6.73
C GLY A 160 -3.12 10.09 -5.52
N GLN A 161 -3.61 8.85 -5.61
CA GLN A 161 -4.23 8.14 -4.50
C GLN A 161 -3.19 7.73 -3.44
N VAL A 162 -2.01 7.28 -3.88
CA VAL A 162 -0.88 6.99 -2.98
C VAL A 162 -0.45 8.24 -2.22
N THR A 163 -0.36 9.37 -2.91
CA THR A 163 -0.06 10.68 -2.30
C THR A 163 -1.13 11.08 -1.28
N ALA A 164 -2.41 10.89 -1.61
CA ALA A 164 -3.51 11.21 -0.71
C ALA A 164 -3.48 10.37 0.58
N LEU A 165 -3.22 9.06 0.47
CA LEU A 165 -3.09 8.17 1.63
C LEU A 165 -1.92 8.60 2.53
N ASN A 166 -0.77 8.93 1.95
CA ASN A 166 0.37 9.50 2.70
C ASN A 166 0.01 10.84 3.36
N GLY A 167 -0.84 11.62 2.70
CA GLY A 167 -1.47 12.85 3.23
C GLY A 167 -2.49 12.61 4.35
N ARG A 168 -2.55 11.41 4.94
CA ARG A 168 -3.39 11.01 6.08
C ARG A 168 -4.88 10.88 5.76
N VAL A 169 -5.22 10.82 4.47
CA VAL A 169 -6.59 10.55 4.02
C VAL A 169 -6.90 9.07 4.29
N SER A 170 -8.06 8.80 4.90
CA SER A 170 -8.53 7.44 5.13
C SER A 170 -8.67 6.66 3.82
N LEU A 171 -8.30 5.37 3.81
CA LEU A 171 -8.43 4.48 2.66
C LEU A 171 -9.82 4.54 2.00
N ARG A 172 -10.89 4.46 2.80
CA ARG A 172 -12.28 4.51 2.30
C ARG A 172 -12.66 5.80 1.57
N ARG A 173 -11.98 6.92 1.83
CA ARG A 173 -12.20 8.16 1.07
C ARG A 173 -11.44 8.16 -0.27
N VAL A 174 -10.35 7.41 -0.34
CA VAL A 174 -9.53 7.30 -1.55
C VAL A 174 -10.11 6.30 -2.55
N VAL A 175 -10.67 5.18 -2.06
CA VAL A 175 -11.15 4.08 -2.92
C VAL A 175 -12.64 3.77 -2.78
N GLY A 176 -13.36 4.41 -1.86
CA GLY A 176 -14.74 4.06 -1.54
C GLY A 176 -14.83 2.74 -0.79
N ALA A 177 -15.20 1.67 -1.49
CA ALA A 177 -15.26 0.33 -0.94
C ALA A 177 -13.89 -0.36 -1.02
N VAL A 178 -13.48 -1.01 0.06
CA VAL A 178 -12.26 -1.83 0.06
C VAL A 178 -12.61 -3.22 -0.46
N GLN A 179 -11.97 -3.63 -1.55
CA GLN A 179 -12.35 -4.84 -2.30
C GLN A 179 -11.81 -6.13 -1.65
N ASP A 180 -10.65 -6.08 -0.99
CA ASP A 180 -10.03 -7.28 -0.40
C ASP A 180 -9.91 -7.20 1.13
N GLN A 181 -8.97 -6.44 1.68
CA GLN A 181 -8.73 -6.45 3.12
C GLN A 181 -8.44 -5.05 3.63
N TYR A 182 -9.02 -4.69 4.78
CA TYR A 182 -8.61 -3.51 5.51
C TYR A 182 -8.61 -3.82 6.99
N THR A 183 -7.41 -4.07 7.52
CA THR A 183 -7.19 -4.36 8.94
C THR A 183 -6.41 -3.17 9.51
N PRO A 184 -7.06 -2.17 10.14
CA PRO A 184 -6.37 -0.98 10.60
C PRO A 184 -5.35 -1.24 11.72
N LEU A 185 -5.41 -2.43 12.34
CA LEU A 185 -4.56 -2.84 13.46
C LEU A 185 -4.75 -1.96 14.68
N TYR A 186 -6.01 -1.71 15.07
CA TYR A 186 -6.30 -0.73 16.11
C TYR A 186 -5.79 -1.09 17.51
N GLY A 187 -5.32 -2.32 17.72
CA GLY A 187 -4.76 -2.68 19.01
C GLY A 187 -5.79 -3.10 20.07
N LEU A 188 -7.09 -2.95 19.76
CA LEU A 188 -8.16 -2.95 20.77
C LEU A 188 -8.67 -4.34 21.14
N VAL A 189 -8.64 -5.29 20.20
CA VAL A 189 -9.23 -6.63 20.35
C VAL A 189 -8.38 -7.65 19.60
N SER A 190 -8.50 -8.93 19.92
CA SER A 190 -7.99 -10.01 19.06
C SER A 190 -9.13 -10.98 18.79
N PRO A 191 -9.44 -11.33 17.53
CA PRO A 191 -8.82 -10.82 16.30
C PRO A 191 -9.04 -9.32 16.05
N ASP A 192 -8.06 -8.62 15.46
CA ASP A 192 -8.24 -7.26 14.94
C ASP A 192 -9.23 -7.30 13.77
N PRO A 193 -10.25 -6.42 13.75
CA PRO A 193 -11.31 -6.51 12.77
C PRO A 193 -10.84 -6.10 11.37
N ASP A 194 -11.25 -6.88 10.38
CA ASP A 194 -11.22 -6.50 8.96
C ASP A 194 -12.46 -5.66 8.64
N LEU A 195 -12.23 -4.39 8.32
CA LEU A 195 -13.24 -3.41 7.96
C LEU A 195 -13.57 -3.41 6.46
N SER A 196 -13.06 -4.34 5.66
CA SER A 196 -13.51 -4.51 4.26
C SER A 196 -14.91 -5.13 4.17
N GLY A 197 -15.29 -5.95 5.15
CA GLY A 197 -16.48 -6.80 5.11
C GLY A 197 -16.21 -8.26 4.72
N ASN A 198 -14.98 -8.58 4.28
CA ASN A 198 -14.58 -9.93 3.86
C ASN A 198 -14.17 -10.86 5.02
N LYS A 199 -14.24 -10.36 6.26
CA LYS A 199 -14.00 -11.12 7.51
C LYS A 199 -12.58 -11.72 7.61
N ARG A 200 -11.59 -11.09 6.98
CA ARG A 200 -10.17 -11.47 7.07
C ARG A 200 -9.52 -10.87 8.33
N ASN A 201 -10.17 -11.09 9.47
CA ASN A 201 -9.77 -10.54 10.75
C ASN A 201 -8.38 -11.08 11.14
N GLY A 202 -7.53 -10.21 11.70
CA GLY A 202 -6.15 -10.55 12.05
C GLY A 202 -6.04 -11.10 13.47
N THR A 203 -5.70 -12.39 13.63
CA THR A 203 -5.40 -12.99 14.94
C THR A 203 -4.03 -12.52 15.40
N VAL A 204 -3.98 -11.90 16.58
CA VAL A 204 -2.76 -11.28 17.10
C VAL A 204 -1.98 -12.25 17.99
N THR A 205 -0.70 -12.47 17.69
CA THR A 205 0.21 -13.25 18.55
C THR A 205 1.27 -12.33 19.15
N GLY A 206 1.19 -12.08 20.46
CA GLY A 206 2.21 -11.36 21.23
C GLY A 206 2.37 -9.85 20.95
N ALA A 207 1.85 -9.33 19.84
CA ALA A 207 1.94 -7.89 19.53
C ALA A 207 1.15 -7.05 20.55
N THR A 208 1.74 -5.93 20.97
CA THR A 208 1.19 -5.08 22.03
C THR A 208 0.53 -3.81 21.48
N LEU A 209 -0.17 -3.09 22.35
CA LEU A 209 -0.82 -1.82 22.02
C LEU A 209 0.18 -0.68 21.88
N ALA A 210 -0.01 0.18 20.87
CA ALA A 210 0.86 1.32 20.62
C ALA A 210 0.10 2.57 20.14
N ASN A 211 0.76 3.74 20.10
CA ASN A 211 0.23 4.91 19.41
C ASN A 211 0.07 4.61 17.91
N HIS A 212 -1.02 5.10 17.31
CA HIS A 212 -1.37 4.83 15.92
C HIS A 212 -0.72 5.82 14.93
N ALA A 213 -0.71 5.45 13.66
CA ALA A 213 -0.40 6.38 12.58
C ALA A 213 -1.39 7.55 12.57
N PRO A 214 -0.96 8.76 12.20
CA PRO A 214 -1.79 9.96 12.24
C PRO A 214 -2.77 10.01 11.06
N VAL A 215 -3.61 9.00 10.88
CA VAL A 215 -4.64 8.94 9.83
C VAL A 215 -5.93 9.56 10.33
N ILE A 216 -6.58 10.38 9.51
CA ILE A 216 -7.88 10.97 9.84
C ILE A 216 -8.92 9.84 9.79
N PRO A 217 -9.64 9.54 10.89
CA PRO A 217 -10.64 8.50 10.87
C PRO A 217 -11.77 8.87 9.91
N TYR A 218 -12.15 7.92 9.04
CA TYR A 218 -13.33 8.10 8.21
C TYR A 218 -14.58 8.12 9.07
N SER A 219 -15.42 9.13 8.89
CA SER A 219 -16.70 9.24 9.56
C SER A 219 -17.70 9.90 8.60
N ALA A 220 -18.68 9.11 8.16
CA ALA A 220 -19.76 9.59 7.29
C ALA A 220 -20.53 10.79 7.90
N ARG A 221 -20.45 10.96 9.22
CA ARG A 221 -21.08 12.07 9.97
C ARG A 221 -20.34 13.40 9.85
N PHE A 222 -19.02 13.39 9.64
CA PHE A 222 -18.20 14.61 9.50
C PHE A 222 -17.82 14.89 8.04
N TRP A 223 -17.87 13.86 7.21
CA TRP A 223 -17.55 13.92 5.80
C TRP A 223 -18.70 13.25 5.07
N GLY A 224 -19.71 14.04 4.67
CA GLY A 224 -20.75 13.55 3.77
C GLY A 224 -20.12 12.94 2.51
N ASP A 225 -20.90 12.16 1.76
CA ASP A 225 -20.50 11.40 0.55
C ASP A 225 -20.03 12.31 -0.60
N GLY A 226 -19.05 13.15 -0.35
CA GLY A 226 -18.36 13.94 -1.34
C GLY A 226 -17.67 13.02 -2.33
N PRO A 227 -17.40 13.53 -3.55
CA PRO A 227 -16.81 12.71 -4.60
C PRO A 227 -15.52 12.08 -4.09
N LEU A 228 -15.33 10.81 -4.46
CA LEU A 228 -14.05 10.12 -4.33
C LEU A 228 -12.98 11.02 -4.96
N ILE A 229 -11.72 10.91 -4.50
CA ILE A 229 -10.63 11.68 -5.10
C ILE A 229 -10.41 11.14 -6.53
N GLU A 230 -11.06 11.77 -7.51
CA GLU A 230 -10.80 11.55 -8.92
C GLU A 230 -9.43 12.15 -9.25
N VAL A 231 -8.47 11.28 -9.56
CA VAL A 231 -7.15 11.70 -10.05
C VAL A 231 -7.22 11.71 -11.57
N ALA A 232 -6.96 12.87 -12.16
CA ALA A 232 -6.78 12.98 -13.62
C ALA A 232 -5.72 11.97 -14.07
N ALA A 233 -6.10 11.07 -14.97
CA ALA A 233 -5.14 10.23 -15.66
C ALA A 233 -4.11 11.15 -16.34
N GLY A 234 -2.83 10.91 -16.07
CA GLY A 234 -1.75 11.67 -16.69
C GLY A 234 -1.88 11.62 -18.21
N GLY A 235 -2.20 12.75 -18.83
CA GLY A 235 -2.35 12.85 -20.27
C GLY A 235 -3.44 13.81 -20.76
N ALA A 236 -3.46 15.05 -20.27
CA ALA A 236 -4.09 16.14 -21.02
C ALA A 236 -3.29 17.41 -20.78
N THR A 237 -2.61 17.88 -21.82
CA THR A 237 -2.15 19.26 -21.93
C THR A 237 -3.30 20.20 -21.54
N PRO A 238 -3.08 21.25 -20.73
CA PRO A 238 -4.12 22.23 -20.47
C PRO A 238 -4.41 22.97 -21.78
N HIS A 239 -5.41 22.50 -22.53
CA HIS A 239 -6.03 23.35 -23.54
C HIS A 239 -6.75 24.46 -22.78
N ASN A 240 -6.30 25.69 -23.05
CA ASN A 240 -6.96 26.94 -22.65
C ASN A 240 -8.49 26.78 -22.67
N PRO A 241 -9.21 27.33 -21.67
CA PRO A 241 -10.66 27.44 -21.79
C PRO A 241 -11.01 28.35 -22.97
N LEU A 242 -11.48 27.70 -24.02
CA LEU A 242 -12.52 28.10 -24.97
C LEU A 242 -12.60 29.61 -25.27
N GLY A 243 -12.18 29.94 -26.49
CA GLY A 243 -12.55 31.19 -27.14
C GLY A 243 -14.07 31.35 -27.16
N HIS A 244 -14.53 32.48 -26.63
CA HIS A 244 -15.90 32.95 -26.81
C HIS A 244 -15.98 33.70 -28.16
N PRO A 245 -16.89 33.36 -29.08
CA PRO A 245 -17.19 34.20 -30.22
C PRO A 245 -18.15 35.33 -29.78
N LEU A 246 -17.62 36.51 -29.44
CA LEU A 246 -18.45 37.71 -29.29
C LEU A 246 -18.67 38.33 -30.69
N TYR A 247 -19.86 38.07 -31.24
CA TYR A 247 -20.65 38.87 -32.20
C TYR A 247 -20.07 39.18 -33.61
N GLY A 248 -20.81 38.75 -34.64
CA GLY A 248 -21.14 39.62 -35.77
C GLY A 248 -22.65 39.88 -35.77
N PRO A 249 -23.26 40.62 -36.73
CA PRO A 249 -22.71 41.55 -37.73
C PRO A 249 -23.37 42.95 -37.64
N PHE A 250 -22.69 44.03 -38.03
CA PHE A 250 -23.36 45.27 -38.44
C PHE A 250 -22.74 45.81 -39.73
N ALA A 251 -23.66 46.18 -40.62
CA ALA A 251 -23.49 46.60 -42.00
C ALA A 251 -22.55 47.81 -42.19
N GLY A 252 -21.88 47.88 -43.35
CA GLY A 252 -21.17 49.08 -43.85
C GLY A 252 -22.12 50.17 -44.38
N PRO A 253 -21.74 51.01 -45.37
CA PRO A 253 -20.42 51.40 -45.88
C PRO A 253 -20.25 52.95 -46.07
N ILE A 254 -19.15 53.38 -46.73
CA ILE A 254 -18.90 54.69 -47.44
C ILE A 254 -18.55 55.90 -46.52
N ALA A 255 -17.62 56.83 -46.79
CA ALA A 255 -17.00 57.35 -48.02
C ALA A 255 -15.61 58.01 -47.78
N ALA A 256 -14.87 58.14 -48.90
CA ALA A 256 -13.86 59.13 -49.29
C ALA A 256 -12.57 59.28 -48.47
#